data_AF-A0A8J1ZM03-F1
#
_entry.id   AF-A0A8J1ZM03-F1
#
_cell.length_a   1.000
_cell.length_b   1.000
_cell.length_c   1.000
_cell.angle_alpha   90.00
_cell.angle_beta   90.00
_cell.angle_gamma   90.00
#
_symmetry.space_group_name_H-M   'P 1'
#
loop_
_entity.id
_entity.type
_entity.pdbx_description
1 polymer ?
#
loop_
_entity_poly.entity_id
_entity_poly.type
_entity_poly.pdbx_seq_one_letter_code
_entity_poly.pdbx_strand_id
1 'polypeptide(L)'
;MRVSVLGSLAALLVAPASAAFSLKKDSSKRKYSVTTKVSIDGEIIGEGDGLNNAVNQCVSDTSDKFSEVEVCGCEVKVSAHLMTRCSEYATYSEEVGTCDCSVEGCVKKKLVHGRDNHEMKAMSYQIIPC
;
A
#
# COMPACT_ATOMS: atom_id res chain seq x y z
N MET A 1 66.64 22.63 -43.09
CA MET A 1 66.05 23.73 -42.28
C MET A 1 65.14 23.12 -41.24
N ARG A 2 65.36 23.48 -39.98
CA ARG A 2 64.62 23.02 -38.80
C ARG A 2 63.23 23.64 -38.81
N VAL A 3 62.18 22.86 -38.51
CA VAL A 3 60.97 23.40 -37.89
C VAL A 3 60.76 22.63 -36.60
N SER A 4 60.85 23.40 -35.53
CA SER A 4 60.81 22.99 -34.15
C SER A 4 59.40 23.22 -33.59
N VAL A 5 59.06 22.43 -32.57
CA VAL A 5 58.40 22.85 -31.33
C VAL A 5 56.85 22.84 -31.27
N LEU A 6 56.40 21.93 -30.39
CA LEU A 6 55.39 22.05 -29.32
C LEU A 6 54.00 22.59 -29.67
N GLY A 7 52.98 21.78 -29.40
CA GLY A 7 51.60 22.26 -29.41
C GLY A 7 50.55 21.26 -28.94
N SER A 8 50.36 21.20 -27.63
CA SER A 8 49.07 20.98 -26.96
C SER A 8 48.48 19.57 -26.89
N LEU A 9 48.55 19.05 -25.67
CA LEU A 9 47.64 18.08 -25.08
C LEU A 9 46.16 18.53 -25.16
N ALA A 10 45.29 17.53 -25.33
CA ALA A 10 43.96 17.37 -24.74
C ALA A 10 42.84 18.36 -25.11
N ALA A 11 41.79 17.83 -25.77
CA ALA A 11 40.52 17.54 -25.08
C ALA A 11 39.57 16.81 -26.05
N LEU A 12 39.50 15.48 -25.95
CA LEU A 12 38.38 14.71 -26.49
C LEU A 12 37.14 15.08 -25.66
N LEU A 13 36.27 15.91 -26.22
CA LEU A 13 34.91 16.13 -25.73
C LEU A 13 34.11 14.83 -25.91
N VAL A 14 34.21 13.93 -24.95
CA VAL A 14 33.25 12.84 -24.79
C VAL A 14 31.97 13.46 -24.26
N ALA A 15 30.98 13.66 -25.14
CA ALA A 15 29.63 14.01 -24.75
C ALA A 15 29.02 12.82 -23.98
N PRO A 16 28.58 12.99 -22.72
CA PRO A 16 27.75 11.99 -22.08
C PRO A 16 26.37 12.07 -22.74
N ALA A 17 26.09 11.14 -23.65
CA ALA A 17 24.72 10.86 -24.05
C ALA A 17 23.96 10.47 -22.78
N SER A 18 23.17 11.40 -22.25
CA SER A 18 22.31 11.15 -21.10
C SER A 18 21.31 10.09 -21.52
N ALA A 19 21.57 8.83 -21.15
CA ALA A 19 20.60 7.77 -21.27
C ALA A 19 19.43 8.13 -20.37
N ALA A 20 18.39 8.71 -20.95
CA ALA A 20 17.10 8.87 -20.30
C ALA A 20 16.58 7.46 -20.02
N PHE A 21 16.84 6.95 -18.82
CA PHE A 21 16.19 5.75 -18.31
C PHE A 21 14.72 6.07 -18.14
N SER A 22 13.96 5.88 -19.22
CA SER A 22 12.51 5.74 -19.13
C SER A 22 12.27 4.47 -18.33
N LEU A 23 12.02 4.62 -17.04
CA LEU A 23 11.44 3.60 -16.17
C LEU A 23 10.07 3.24 -16.77
N LYS A 24 10.08 2.36 -17.75
CA LYS A 24 8.89 1.69 -18.24
C LYS A 24 8.47 0.81 -17.07
N LYS A 25 7.46 1.26 -16.33
CA LYS A 25 6.78 0.47 -15.30
C LYS A 25 6.22 -0.76 -16.00
N ASP A 26 7.04 -1.80 -16.07
CA ASP A 26 6.70 -3.07 -16.69
C ASP A 26 5.55 -3.65 -15.86
N SER A 27 4.36 -3.46 -16.40
CA SER A 27 3.10 -3.89 -15.82
C SER A 27 2.97 -5.39 -16.09
N SER A 28 3.85 -6.18 -15.47
CA SER A 28 3.48 -7.54 -15.11
C SER A 28 2.13 -7.41 -14.41
N LYS A 29 1.07 -8.05 -14.94
CA LYS A 29 -0.30 -7.97 -14.40
C LYS A 29 -0.34 -8.56 -12.99
N ARG A 30 0.14 -7.81 -12.00
CA ARG A 30 -0.08 -8.06 -10.58
C ARG A 30 -1.53 -7.72 -10.33
N LYS A 31 -2.25 -8.58 -9.60
CA LYS A 31 -3.64 -8.28 -9.22
C LYS A 31 -3.72 -7.10 -8.26
N TYR A 32 -2.67 -6.90 -7.48
CA TYR A 32 -2.50 -5.78 -6.57
C TYR A 32 -1.10 -5.18 -6.75
N SER A 33 -1.02 -3.86 -6.81
CA SER A 33 0.21 -3.09 -6.86
C SER A 33 1.08 -3.36 -5.64
N VAL A 34 2.41 -3.29 -5.82
CA VAL A 34 3.38 -3.35 -4.70
C VAL A 34 3.21 -2.21 -3.69
N THR A 35 2.53 -1.12 -4.10
CA THR A 35 2.20 -0.01 -3.21
C THR A 35 0.98 -0.29 -2.32
N THR A 36 0.23 -1.36 -2.60
CA THR A 36 -0.98 -1.70 -1.87
C THR A 36 -0.61 -2.54 -0.67
N LYS A 37 -0.90 -2.01 0.52
CA LYS A 37 -0.50 -2.56 1.82
C LYS A 37 -1.68 -2.51 2.78
N VAL A 38 -1.85 -3.56 3.55
CA VAL A 38 -2.79 -3.62 4.66
C VAL A 38 -2.03 -3.89 5.94
N SER A 39 -2.23 -3.04 6.94
CA SER A 39 -1.66 -3.17 8.26
C SER A 39 -2.72 -3.05 9.35
N ILE A 40 -2.54 -3.82 10.43
CA ILE A 40 -3.40 -3.86 11.61
C ILE A 40 -2.52 -3.64 12.83
N ASP A 41 -2.83 -2.61 13.63
CA ASP A 41 -2.02 -2.17 14.79
C ASP A 41 -0.50 -2.02 14.46
N GLY A 42 -0.19 -1.62 13.22
CA GLY A 42 1.18 -1.44 12.72
C GLY A 42 1.87 -2.70 12.21
N GLU A 43 1.25 -3.88 12.34
CA GLU A 43 1.73 -5.13 11.73
C GLU A 43 1.23 -5.24 10.29
N ILE A 44 2.11 -5.56 9.34
CA ILE A 44 1.75 -5.72 7.92
C ILE A 44 1.18 -7.12 7.72
N ILE A 45 -0.10 -7.20 7.39
CA ILE A 45 -0.80 -8.48 7.17
C ILE A 45 -0.73 -8.89 5.68
N GLY A 46 -0.60 -7.93 4.77
CA GLY A 46 -0.45 -8.20 3.35
C GLY A 46 0.04 -7.00 2.54
N GLU A 47 0.80 -7.27 1.48
CA GLU A 47 1.29 -6.28 0.52
C GLU A 47 1.33 -6.88 -0.89
N GLY A 48 0.88 -6.13 -1.90
CA GLY A 48 0.86 -6.54 -3.31
C GLY A 48 0.27 -7.94 -3.51
N ASP A 49 1.01 -8.83 -4.20
CA ASP A 49 0.56 -10.20 -4.45
C ASP A 49 0.32 -11.05 -3.18
N GLY A 50 0.87 -10.65 -2.03
CA GLY A 50 0.57 -11.29 -0.75
C GLY A 50 -0.91 -11.20 -0.37
N LEU A 51 -1.64 -10.22 -0.93
CA LEU A 51 -3.07 -10.05 -0.73
C LEU A 51 -3.92 -11.06 -1.52
N ASN A 52 -3.37 -11.77 -2.50
CA ASN A 52 -4.13 -12.67 -3.37
C ASN A 52 -4.93 -13.74 -2.61
N ASN A 53 -4.40 -14.22 -1.47
CA ASN A 53 -5.08 -15.21 -0.64
C ASN A 53 -5.75 -14.61 0.61
N ALA A 54 -5.53 -13.33 0.90
CA ALA A 54 -6.09 -12.65 2.08
C ALA A 54 -7.38 -11.89 1.73
N VAL A 55 -7.53 -11.45 0.49
CA VAL A 55 -8.72 -10.74 0.01
C VAL A 55 -9.92 -11.69 -0.04
N ASN A 56 -11.09 -11.19 0.35
CA ASN A 56 -12.33 -11.89 0.63
C ASN A 56 -12.27 -12.90 1.78
N GLN A 57 -11.15 -13.05 2.48
CA GLN A 57 -11.06 -13.92 3.65
C GLN A 57 -11.53 -13.18 4.90
N CYS A 58 -12.32 -13.88 5.70
CA CYS A 58 -12.65 -13.44 7.05
C CYS A 58 -11.58 -13.94 8.02
N VAL A 59 -10.93 -13.02 8.72
CA VAL A 59 -9.99 -13.35 9.79
C VAL A 59 -10.66 -13.03 11.12
N SER A 60 -11.06 -14.07 11.83
CA SER A 60 -11.84 -14.01 13.08
C SER A 60 -11.06 -14.37 14.35
N ASP A 61 -9.83 -14.85 14.19
CA ASP A 61 -9.00 -15.44 15.24
C ASP A 61 -7.88 -14.49 15.69
N THR A 62 -8.16 -13.18 15.69
CA THR A 62 -7.24 -12.21 16.29
C THR A 62 -7.31 -12.39 17.80
N SER A 63 -6.43 -13.24 18.34
CA SER A 63 -6.27 -13.45 19.79
C SER A 63 -6.03 -12.12 20.50
N ASP A 64 -5.38 -11.20 19.79
CA ASP A 64 -5.17 -9.81 20.15
C ASP A 64 -6.19 -8.95 19.40
N LYS A 65 -7.17 -8.40 20.14
CA LYS A 65 -8.12 -7.44 19.57
C LYS A 65 -7.36 -6.21 19.07
N PHE A 66 -7.72 -5.68 17.91
CA PHE A 66 -7.04 -4.56 17.27
C PHE A 66 -7.92 -3.30 17.27
N SER A 67 -7.30 -2.13 17.23
CA SER A 67 -7.97 -0.83 17.31
C SER A 67 -7.56 0.13 16.20
N GLU A 68 -6.58 -0.24 15.39
CA GLU A 68 -6.07 0.59 14.33
C GLU A 68 -5.89 -0.23 13.05
N VAL A 69 -6.32 0.34 11.93
CA VAL A 69 -6.13 -0.25 10.60
C VAL A 69 -5.55 0.81 9.68
N GLU A 70 -4.61 0.40 8.86
CA GLU A 70 -4.00 1.23 7.83
C GLU A 70 -4.04 0.50 6.48
N VAL A 71 -4.60 1.16 5.48
CA VAL A 71 -4.70 0.63 4.11
C VAL A 71 -4.07 1.63 3.15
N CYS A 72 -3.03 1.20 2.46
CA CYS A 72 -2.39 1.95 1.39
C CYS A 72 -2.86 1.46 0.03
N GLY A 73 -3.06 2.39 -0.90
CA GLY A 73 -3.56 2.11 -2.23
C GLY A 73 -5.08 2.09 -2.32
N CYS A 74 -5.58 1.84 -3.53
CA CYS A 74 -7.00 1.95 -3.87
C CYS A 74 -7.65 0.62 -4.30
N GLU A 75 -6.88 -0.47 -4.31
CA GLU A 75 -7.32 -1.76 -4.85
C GLU A 75 -8.06 -2.62 -3.79
N VAL A 76 -7.95 -2.27 -2.52
CA VAL A 76 -8.58 -2.97 -1.41
C VAL A 76 -9.05 -2.01 -0.33
N LYS A 77 -10.03 -2.44 0.45
CA LYS A 77 -10.44 -1.82 1.70
C LYS A 77 -10.56 -2.90 2.78
N VAL A 78 -10.51 -2.50 4.04
CA VAL A 78 -10.68 -3.40 5.19
C VAL A 78 -11.98 -3.08 5.88
N SER A 79 -12.82 -4.09 6.08
CA SER A 79 -13.98 -4.03 6.98
C SER A 79 -13.59 -4.67 8.30
N ALA A 80 -13.48 -3.88 9.35
CA ALA A 80 -13.21 -4.34 10.71
C ALA A 80 -14.53 -4.50 11.48
N HIS A 81 -14.69 -5.60 12.21
CA HIS A 81 -15.90 -5.93 12.95
C HIS A 81 -15.60 -6.13 14.44
N LEU A 82 -16.52 -5.65 15.29
CA LEU A 82 -16.42 -5.80 16.75
C LEU A 82 -16.50 -7.27 17.21
N MET A 83 -17.18 -8.13 16.45
CA MET A 83 -17.41 -9.53 16.80
C MET A 83 -16.36 -10.46 16.20
N THR A 84 -16.29 -11.70 16.70
CA THR A 84 -15.42 -12.77 16.20
C THR A 84 -15.88 -13.38 14.87
N ARG A 85 -16.76 -12.69 14.13
CA ARG A 85 -17.28 -13.14 12.85
C ARG A 85 -17.35 -11.94 11.92
N CYS A 86 -16.89 -12.11 10.69
CA CYS A 86 -17.14 -11.13 9.64
C CYS A 86 -18.59 -11.27 9.22
N SER A 87 -19.44 -10.48 9.86
CA SER A 87 -20.84 -10.37 9.57
C SER A 87 -21.14 -8.90 9.44
N GLU A 88 -21.81 -8.54 8.35
CA GLU A 88 -22.16 -7.18 8.00
C GLU A 88 -23.26 -6.67 8.95
N TYR A 89 -22.88 -6.38 10.18
CA TYR A 89 -23.69 -5.61 11.11
C TYR A 89 -23.24 -4.16 10.99
N ALA A 90 -23.99 -3.37 10.23
CA ALA A 90 -23.66 -1.96 9.94
C ALA A 90 -23.38 -1.12 11.20
N THR A 91 -23.95 -1.50 12.35
CA THR A 91 -23.77 -0.79 13.63
C THR A 91 -22.41 -1.06 14.29
N TYR A 92 -21.70 -2.12 13.90
CA TYR A 92 -20.46 -2.59 14.56
C TYR A 92 -19.33 -2.90 13.58
N SER A 93 -19.43 -2.36 12.36
CA SER A 93 -18.45 -2.56 11.31
C SER A 93 -17.91 -1.20 10.87
N GLU A 94 -16.60 -1.09 10.72
CA GLU A 94 -15.95 0.10 10.17
C GLU A 94 -15.11 -0.26 8.96
N GLU A 95 -15.27 0.53 7.90
CA GLU A 95 -14.47 0.41 6.69
C GLU A 95 -13.28 1.39 6.74
N VAL A 96 -12.10 0.88 6.38
CA VAL A 96 -10.84 1.63 6.32
C VAL A 96 -10.19 1.40 4.96
N GLY A 97 -9.74 2.49 4.33
CA GLY A 97 -9.28 2.49 2.95
C GLY A 97 -10.22 3.28 2.04
N THR A 98 -9.78 3.51 0.81
CA THR A 98 -10.57 4.16 -0.25
C THR A 98 -10.46 3.34 -1.51
N CYS A 99 -11.55 3.19 -2.26
CA CYS A 99 -11.51 2.62 -3.60
C CYS A 99 -11.25 3.67 -4.68
N ASP A 100 -10.99 4.92 -4.29
CA ASP A 100 -10.69 6.01 -5.22
C ASP A 100 -9.20 6.06 -5.54
N CYS A 101 -8.83 5.56 -6.71
CA CYS A 101 -7.44 5.57 -7.20
C CYS A 101 -6.91 6.95 -7.59
N SER A 102 -7.73 8.00 -7.53
CA SER A 102 -7.27 9.38 -7.71
C SER A 102 -6.64 9.94 -6.43
N VAL A 103 -6.89 9.28 -5.29
CA VAL A 103 -6.34 9.64 -3.99
C VAL A 103 -5.16 8.72 -3.70
N GLU A 104 -3.95 9.28 -3.75
CA GLU A 104 -2.73 8.57 -3.39
C GLU A 104 -2.49 8.62 -1.88
N GLY A 105 -2.00 7.53 -1.30
CA GLY A 105 -1.56 7.48 0.10
C GLY A 105 -2.12 6.29 0.89
N CYS A 106 -1.96 6.39 2.20
CA CYS A 106 -2.45 5.42 3.17
C CYS A 106 -3.57 6.03 4.00
N VAL A 107 -4.69 5.33 4.09
CA VAL A 107 -5.79 5.66 4.99
C VAL A 107 -5.55 4.91 6.29
N LYS A 108 -5.12 5.64 7.30
CA LYS A 108 -4.93 5.15 8.67
C LYS A 108 -6.10 5.62 9.53
N LYS A 109 -6.78 4.69 10.19
CA LYS A 109 -7.94 5.00 11.03
C LYS A 109 -7.91 4.20 12.32
N LYS A 110 -8.18 4.91 13.43
CA LYS A 110 -8.58 4.28 14.68
C LYS A 110 -10.03 3.85 14.58
N LEU A 111 -10.28 2.61 14.97
CA LEU A 111 -11.59 2.00 14.95
C LEU A 111 -12.43 2.59 16.08
N VAL A 112 -13.62 3.09 15.74
CA VAL A 112 -14.59 3.64 16.70
C VAL A 112 -15.97 3.03 16.47
N HIS A 113 -16.81 3.04 17.51
CA HIS A 113 -18.18 2.56 17.42
C HIS A 113 -19.19 3.52 18.08
N GLY A 114 -20.44 3.42 17.63
CA GLY A 114 -21.54 4.22 18.16
C GLY A 114 -21.52 5.69 17.72
N ARG A 115 -22.57 6.44 18.06
CA ARG A 115 -22.74 7.84 17.66
C ARG A 115 -21.71 8.78 18.30
N ASP A 116 -21.16 8.37 19.43
CA ASP A 116 -20.20 9.13 20.23
C ASP A 116 -18.73 8.75 19.92
N ASN A 117 -18.47 7.94 18.87
CA ASN A 117 -17.14 7.52 18.42
C ASN A 117 -16.26 6.94 19.55
N HIS A 118 -16.80 6.00 20.33
CA HIS A 118 -16.02 5.33 21.36
C HIS A 118 -15.00 4.41 20.71
N GLU A 119 -13.74 4.44 21.19
CA GLU A 119 -12.70 3.53 20.70
C GLU A 119 -13.17 2.07 20.78
N MET A 120 -13.09 1.37 19.65
CA MET A 120 -13.51 -0.02 19.55
C MET A 120 -12.30 -0.94 19.36
N LYS A 121 -12.39 -2.12 19.96
CA LYS A 121 -11.42 -3.19 19.76
C LYS A 121 -12.07 -4.27 18.90
N ALA A 122 -11.77 -4.24 17.60
CA ALA A 122 -12.26 -5.21 16.65
C ALA A 122 -11.66 -6.59 16.92
N MET A 123 -12.47 -7.62 16.64
CA MET A 123 -12.13 -9.02 16.87
C MET A 123 -12.11 -9.82 15.57
N SER A 124 -12.52 -9.21 14.47
CA SER A 124 -12.37 -9.79 13.14
C SER A 124 -12.24 -8.70 12.09
N TYR A 125 -11.62 -9.04 10.96
CA TYR A 125 -11.59 -8.18 9.79
C TYR A 125 -11.73 -9.00 8.52
N GLN A 126 -12.17 -8.31 7.46
CA GLN A 126 -12.19 -8.82 6.11
C GLN A 126 -11.55 -7.81 5.19
N ILE A 127 -10.60 -8.26 4.36
CA ILE A 127 -10.07 -7.45 3.27
C ILE A 127 -11.03 -7.64 2.09
N ILE A 128 -11.61 -6.55 1.59
CA ILE A 128 -12.58 -6.54 0.52
C ILE A 128 -11.92 -5.89 -0.70
N PRO A 129 -12.03 -6.48 -1.90
CA PRO A 129 -11.54 -5.84 -3.10
C PRO A 129 -12.35 -4.59 -3.42
N CYS A 130 -11.65 -3.58 -3.90
CA CYS A 130 -12.20 -2.56 -4.76
C CYS A 130 -12.12 -3.09 -6.22
#